data_AF-A0A1E1VX80-F1
#
_entry.id   AF-A0A1E1VX80-F1
#
_cell.length_a   1.000
_cell.length_b   1.000
_cell.length_c   1.000
_cell.angle_alpha   90.00
_cell.angle_beta   90.00
_cell.angle_gamma   90.00
#
_symmetry.space_group_name_H-M   'P 1'
#
loop_
_entity.id
_entity.type
_entity.pdbx_description
1 polymer ?
#
loop_
_entity_poly.entity_id
_entity_poly.type
_entity_poly.pdbx_seq_one_letter_code
_entity_poly.pdbx_strand_id
1 'polypeptide(L)'
;MEALIPVINKLQDVFNTVGADAIQLPQIVVLGTQSSGKSSVIESLVGRSFLPRGPGIVTRRPLILQLVYSPKDSKEHRSAEEVVSHQSTKSASWNPIAQLSQSIFAAGTVNL
;
A
#
# COMPACT_ATOMS: atom_id res chain seq x y z
N MET A 1 19.00 -20.67 -7.50
CA MET A 1 18.19 -19.51 -7.94
C MET A 1 17.81 -18.57 -6.80
N GLU A 2 17.65 -19.05 -5.55
CA GLU A 2 17.25 -18.20 -4.41
C GLU A 2 18.23 -17.06 -4.06
N ALA A 3 19.53 -17.25 -4.29
CA ALA A 3 20.54 -16.22 -4.04
C ALA A 3 20.54 -15.06 -5.07
N LEU A 4 19.83 -15.19 -6.19
CA LEU A 4 19.92 -14.23 -7.30
C LEU A 4 19.02 -13.00 -7.10
N ILE A 5 17.83 -13.19 -6.49
CA ILE A 5 16.87 -12.11 -6.26
C ILE A 5 17.47 -11.00 -5.36
N PRO A 6 18.12 -11.31 -4.22
CA PRO A 6 18.74 -10.27 -3.39
C PRO A 6 19.88 -9.53 -4.09
N VAL A 7 20.65 -10.22 -4.95
CA VAL A 7 21.73 -9.62 -5.73
C VAL A 7 21.19 -8.66 -6.78
N ILE A 8 20.14 -9.08 -7.51
CA ILE A 8 19.48 -8.23 -8.50
C ILE A 8 18.86 -6.98 -7.83
N ASN A 9 18.16 -7.15 -6.69
CA ASN A 9 17.56 -6.02 -5.98
C ASN A 9 18.61 -4.98 -5.57
N LYS A 10 19.73 -5.41 -4.96
CA LYS A 10 20.82 -4.51 -4.57
C LYS A 10 21.44 -3.78 -5.76
N LEU A 11 21.64 -4.48 -6.87
CA LEU A 11 22.19 -3.87 -8.08
C LEU A 11 21.21 -2.83 -8.66
N GLN A 12 19.91 -3.12 -8.69
CA GLN A 12 18.89 -2.16 -9.13
C GLN A 12 18.95 -0.85 -8.33
N ASP A 13 19.06 -0.94 -7.00
CA ASP A 13 19.11 0.26 -6.14
C ASP A 13 20.34 1.14 -6.43
N VAL A 14 21.49 0.50 -6.65
CA VAL A 14 22.74 1.20 -7.03
C VAL A 14 22.59 1.88 -8.39
N PHE A 15 22.07 1.17 -9.40
CA PHE A 15 21.91 1.75 -10.75
C PHE A 15 20.89 2.88 -10.80
N ASN A 16 19.79 2.76 -10.07
CA ASN A 16 18.79 3.83 -9.96
C ASN A 16 19.36 5.11 -9.33
N THR A 17 20.36 4.99 -8.45
CA THR A 17 20.98 6.14 -7.77
C THR A 17 22.04 6.82 -8.64
N VAL A 18 22.81 6.05 -9.41
CA VAL A 18 23.94 6.55 -10.19
C VAL A 18 23.52 6.96 -11.62
N GLY A 19 22.30 6.61 -12.05
CA GLY A 19 21.80 6.91 -13.39
C GLY A 19 22.61 6.21 -14.50
N ALA A 20 23.23 5.08 -14.16
CA ALA A 20 24.12 4.38 -15.07
C ALA A 20 23.34 3.35 -15.90
N ASP A 21 23.21 3.61 -17.20
CA ASP A 21 22.56 2.75 -18.21
C ASP A 21 23.35 1.45 -18.53
N ALA A 22 24.43 1.17 -17.80
CA ALA A 22 25.44 0.20 -18.21
C ALA A 22 25.08 -1.27 -17.96
N ILE A 23 24.10 -1.58 -17.08
CA ILE A 23 23.73 -2.97 -16.76
C ILE A 23 22.24 -3.21 -16.94
N GLN A 24 21.90 -4.06 -17.90
CA GLN A 24 20.54 -4.56 -18.10
C GLN A 24 20.24 -5.68 -17.10
N LEU A 25 19.53 -5.36 -16.02
CA LEU A 25 19.01 -6.36 -15.09
C LEU A 25 17.65 -6.88 -15.59
N PRO A 26 17.32 -8.16 -15.41
CA PRO A 26 16.00 -8.67 -15.72
C PRO A 26 14.92 -7.90 -14.94
N GLN A 27 14.01 -7.26 -15.66
CA GLN A 27 12.91 -6.47 -15.11
C GLN A 27 11.61 -6.82 -15.85
N ILE A 28 10.50 -6.84 -15.13
CA ILE A 28 9.17 -6.97 -15.72
C ILE A 28 8.55 -5.58 -15.78
N VAL A 29 8.19 -5.15 -16.99
CA VAL A 29 7.56 -3.85 -17.22
C VAL A 29 6.10 -4.07 -17.60
N VAL A 30 5.18 -3.38 -16.92
CA VAL A 30 3.75 -3.43 -17.21
C VAL A 30 3.38 -2.26 -18.12
N LEU A 31 3.00 -2.56 -19.36
CA LEU A 31 2.54 -1.59 -20.35
C LEU A 31 1.06 -1.85 -20.70
N GLY A 32 0.34 -0.79 -21.09
CA GLY A 32 -1.05 -0.91 -21.54
C GLY A 32 -1.82 0.40 -21.50
N THR A 33 -2.92 0.44 -22.24
CA THR A 33 -3.81 1.62 -22.33
C THR A 33 -4.46 1.96 -20.99
N GLN A 34 -5.00 3.17 -20.84
CA GLN A 34 -5.75 3.55 -19.65
C GLN A 34 -6.93 2.58 -19.44
N SER A 35 -7.24 2.25 -18.17
CA SER A 35 -8.29 1.29 -17.80
C SER A 35 -8.09 -0.18 -18.21
N SER A 36 -6.95 -0.57 -18.81
CA SER A 36 -6.67 -1.97 -19.21
C SER A 36 -6.41 -2.94 -18.05
N GLY A 37 -6.63 -2.53 -16.79
CA GLY A 37 -6.44 -3.40 -15.61
C GLY A 37 -5.00 -3.54 -15.10
N LYS A 38 -4.04 -2.74 -15.55
CA LYS A 38 -2.63 -2.76 -15.09
C LYS A 38 -2.48 -2.78 -13.57
N SER A 39 -3.14 -1.83 -12.90
CA SER A 39 -3.11 -1.73 -11.44
C SER A 39 -3.76 -2.95 -10.79
N SER A 40 -4.85 -3.47 -11.36
CA SER A 40 -5.53 -4.66 -10.84
C SER A 40 -4.64 -5.90 -10.91
N VAL A 41 -3.92 -6.12 -12.02
CA VAL A 41 -2.98 -7.25 -12.17
C VAL A 41 -1.86 -7.16 -11.14
N ILE A 42 -1.29 -5.96 -10.97
CA ILE A 42 -0.24 -5.73 -9.97
C ILE A 42 -0.77 -6.00 -8.55
N GLU A 43 -1.96 -5.49 -8.21
CA GLU A 43 -2.59 -5.72 -6.90
C GLU A 43 -2.92 -7.20 -6.66
N SER A 44 -3.32 -7.95 -7.69
CA SER A 44 -3.55 -9.40 -7.59
C SER A 44 -2.26 -10.17 -7.28
N LEU A 45 -1.11 -9.74 -7.81
CA LEU A 45 0.18 -10.36 -7.48
C LEU A 45 0.62 -10.07 -6.04
N VAL A 46 0.33 -8.88 -5.53
CA VAL A 46 0.67 -8.47 -4.15
C VAL A 46 -0.32 -9.04 -3.12
N GLY A 47 -1.56 -9.31 -3.54
CA GLY A 47 -2.60 -9.85 -2.66
C GLY A 47 -3.32 -8.82 -1.78
N ARG A 48 -3.11 -7.52 -2.01
CA ARG A 48 -3.84 -6.43 -1.35
C ARG A 48 -4.01 -5.23 -2.28
N SER A 49 -4.93 -4.33 -1.93
CA SER A 49 -5.00 -3.03 -2.60
C SER A 49 -4.00 -2.07 -1.98
N PHE A 50 -3.19 -1.43 -2.83
CA PHE A 50 -2.14 -0.50 -2.40
C PHE A 50 -1.85 0.59 -3.44
N LEU A 51 -2.41 0.48 -4.64
CA LEU A 51 -2.27 1.50 -5.66
C LEU A 51 -3.42 2.51 -5.56
N PRO A 52 -3.17 3.81 -5.86
CA PRO A 52 -4.23 4.81 -5.86
C PRO A 52 -5.39 4.42 -6.77
N ARG A 53 -6.60 4.83 -6.40
CA ARG A 53 -7.81 4.70 -7.24
C ARG A 53 -8.51 6.05 -7.34
N GLY A 54 -9.09 6.33 -8.50
CA GLY A 54 -9.81 7.57 -8.72
C GLY A 54 -10.20 7.77 -10.18
N PRO A 55 -11.06 8.76 -10.47
CA PRO A 55 -11.43 9.10 -11.83
C PRO A 55 -10.22 9.63 -12.63
N GLY A 56 -10.23 9.42 -13.94
CA GLY A 56 -9.18 9.90 -14.86
C GLY A 56 -7.92 9.04 -14.91
N ILE A 57 -6.76 9.68 -15.13
CA ILE A 57 -5.45 9.01 -15.16
C ILE A 57 -4.89 8.85 -13.74
N VAL A 58 -4.64 7.60 -13.36
CA VAL A 58 -4.28 7.22 -11.99
C VAL A 58 -2.76 7.23 -11.79
N THR A 59 -2.02 6.53 -12.65
CA THR A 59 -0.56 6.45 -12.56
C THR A 59 0.06 7.51 -13.46
N ARG A 60 0.67 8.55 -12.88
CA ARG A 60 1.33 9.64 -13.63
C ARG A 60 2.85 9.61 -13.57
N ARG A 61 3.42 8.72 -12.75
CA ARG A 61 4.85 8.48 -12.61
C ARG A 61 5.12 6.99 -12.69
N PRO A 62 6.22 6.56 -13.34
CA PRO A 62 6.65 5.17 -13.27
C PRO A 62 6.83 4.74 -11.81
N LEU A 63 6.43 3.52 -11.50
CA LEU A 63 6.56 2.91 -10.18
C LEU A 63 7.47 1.69 -10.30
N ILE A 64 8.51 1.63 -9.47
CA ILE A 64 9.35 0.45 -9.31
C ILE A 64 8.78 -0.35 -8.16
N LEU A 65 8.32 -1.57 -8.45
CA LEU A 65 7.77 -2.49 -7.44
C LEU A 65 8.76 -3.63 -7.21
N GLN A 66 9.27 -3.76 -5.99
CA GLN A 66 10.11 -4.86 -5.56
C GLN A 66 9.31 -5.78 -4.64
N LEU A 67 9.13 -7.04 -5.04
CA LEU A 67 8.52 -8.07 -4.21
C LEU A 67 9.63 -8.87 -3.53
N VAL A 68 9.71 -8.75 -2.21
CA VAL A 68 10.68 -9.49 -1.39
C VAL A 68 9.94 -10.56 -0.61
N TYR A 69 10.25 -11.82 -0.88
CA TYR A 69 9.72 -12.94 -0.10
C TYR A 69 10.34 -12.92 1.30
N SER A 70 9.47 -12.89 2.32
CA SER A 70 9.85 -13.00 3.73
C SER A 70 9.19 -14.25 4.31
N PRO A 71 9.96 -15.24 4.79
CA PRO A 71 9.40 -16.42 5.46
C PRO A 71 8.50 -16.00 6.63
N LYS A 72 7.44 -16.76 6.91
CA LYS A 72 6.45 -16.41 7.95
C LYS A 72 7.09 -16.19 9.33
N ASP A 73 8.22 -16.82 9.61
CA ASP A 73 8.93 -16.74 10.89
C ASP A 73 9.91 -15.56 11.00
N SER A 74 10.18 -14.85 9.90
CA SER A 74 11.02 -13.65 9.90
C SER A 74 10.21 -12.45 10.41
N LYS A 75 10.65 -11.86 11.53
CA LYS A 75 9.95 -10.77 12.22
C LYS A 75 10.24 -9.37 11.66
N GLU A 76 11.14 -9.24 10.68
CA GLU A 76 11.71 -7.95 10.30
C GLU A 76 10.86 -7.10 9.33
N HIS A 77 9.92 -7.68 8.57
CA HIS A 77 9.21 -6.96 7.50
C HIS A 77 7.67 -7.07 7.56
N ARG A 78 7.08 -7.14 8.76
CA ARG A 78 5.61 -7.02 8.91
C ARG A 78 5.22 -5.56 9.14
N SER A 79 5.30 -4.75 8.09
CA SER A 79 4.67 -3.43 8.08
C SER A 79 3.60 -3.39 6.99
N ALA A 80 2.40 -3.01 7.43
CA ALA A 80 1.12 -2.90 6.72
C ALA A 80 0.23 -4.17 6.79
N GLU A 81 -0.87 -3.98 7.54
CA GLU A 81 -2.01 -4.86 7.84
C GLU A 81 -1.80 -5.95 8.91
N GLU A 82 -1.94 -5.51 10.16
CA GLU A 82 -2.69 -6.23 11.18
C GLU A 82 -4.03 -6.68 10.58
N VAL A 83 -4.09 -7.94 10.18
CA VAL A 83 -5.28 -8.58 9.63
C VAL A 83 -6.36 -8.54 10.70
N VAL A 84 -7.41 -7.77 10.42
CA VAL A 84 -8.71 -7.80 11.08
C VAL A 84 -9.04 -9.23 11.48
N SER A 85 -8.91 -9.51 12.77
CA SER A 85 -9.43 -10.74 13.36
C SER A 85 -10.93 -10.75 13.11
N HIS A 86 -11.38 -11.67 12.26
CA HIS A 86 -12.77 -12.10 12.23
C HIS A 86 -13.08 -12.75 13.59
N GLN A 87 -13.47 -11.92 14.57
CA GLN A 87 -14.36 -12.35 15.64
C GLN A 87 -15.76 -11.93 15.23
N SER A 88 -16.51 -12.88 14.67
CA SER A 88 -17.95 -12.78 14.67
C SER A 88 -18.45 -12.90 16.12
N THR A 89 -19.42 -12.04 16.45
CA THR A 89 -20.28 -12.00 17.65
C THR A 89 -19.79 -11.19 18.87
N LYS A 90 -20.14 -9.89 18.92
CA LYS A 90 -21.30 -9.39 19.70
C LYS A 90 -21.47 -7.86 19.57
N SER A 91 -22.66 -7.49 19.11
CA SER A 91 -23.40 -6.23 19.25
C SER A 91 -22.85 -5.13 20.19
N ALA A 92 -22.73 -3.91 19.67
CA ALA A 92 -23.34 -2.71 20.23
C ALA A 92 -23.31 -1.58 19.18
N SER A 93 -24.46 -0.94 18.99
CA SER A 93 -24.82 0.00 17.92
C SER A 93 -24.11 1.35 18.00
N TRP A 94 -23.71 1.89 16.85
CA TRP A 94 -23.35 3.31 16.69
C TRP A 94 -24.56 4.20 16.98
N ASN A 95 -24.41 5.16 17.89
CA ASN A 95 -25.48 6.08 18.29
C ASN A 95 -25.07 7.54 18.02
N PRO A 96 -25.33 8.09 16.82
CA PRO A 96 -24.83 9.42 16.41
C PRO A 96 -25.45 10.60 17.19
N ILE A 97 -26.52 10.38 17.96
CA ILE A 97 -27.21 11.42 18.74
C ILE A 97 -26.49 11.71 20.07
N ALA A 98 -25.78 10.74 20.65
CA ALA A 98 -25.10 10.92 21.94
C ALA A 98 -23.90 11.89 21.86
N GLN A 99 -23.30 12.05 20.68
CA GLN A 99 -22.16 12.93 20.47
C GLN A 99 -22.57 14.38 20.13
N LEU A 100 -23.81 14.60 19.68
CA LEU A 100 -24.36 15.93 19.42
C LEU A 100 -24.83 16.66 20.69
N SER A 101 -25.14 15.95 21.79
CA SER A 101 -25.44 16.64 23.06
C SER A 101 -24.18 17.14 23.77
N GLN A 102 -23.01 16.53 23.50
CA GLN A 102 -21.74 16.95 24.08
C GLN A 102 -21.14 18.17 23.36
N SER A 103 -21.46 18.40 22.09
CA SER A 103 -20.99 19.58 21.35
C SER A 103 -21.84 20.84 21.59
N ILE A 104 -23.11 20.72 22.01
CA ILE A 104 -23.96 21.87 22.33
C ILE A 104 -23.64 22.46 23.72
N PHE A 105 -23.08 21.68 24.64
CA PHE A 105 -22.81 22.13 26.02
C PHE A 105 -21.36 22.54 26.32
N ALA A 106 -20.40 22.32 25.41
CA ALA A 106 -18.98 22.59 25.68
C ALA A 106 -18.42 23.88 25.02
N ALA A 107 -19.15 24.52 24.10
CA ALA A 107 -18.72 25.75 23.44
C ALA A 107 -19.68 26.90 23.76
N GLY A 108 -19.49 27.51 24.94
CA GLY A 108 -20.26 28.67 25.38
C GLY A 108 -19.82 29.24 26.73
N THR A 109 -18.55 29.64 26.87
CA THR A 109 -18.18 30.76 27.77
C THR A 109 -18.89 32.00 27.19
N VAL A 110 -19.54 32.91 27.93
CA VAL A 110 -18.94 34.03 28.68
C VAL A 110 -20.01 34.69 29.59
N ASN A 111 -19.54 35.14 30.76
CA ASN A 111 -20.14 36.09 31.70
C ASN A 111 -20.96 37.24 31.07
N LEU A 112 -22.23 37.36 31.47
CA LEU A 112 -22.86 38.47 32.22
C LEU A 112 -24.28 38.05 32.59
#